data_AF-A0A431I967-F1
#
_entry.id   AF-A0A431I967-F1
#
_cell.length_a   1.000
_cell.length_b   1.000
_cell.length_c   1.000
_cell.angle_alpha   90.00
_cell.angle_beta   90.00
_cell.angle_gamma   90.00
#
_symmetry.space_group_name_H-M   'P 1'
#
loop_
_entity.id
_entity.type
_entity.pdbx_description
1 polymer ?
#
loop_
_entity_poly.entity_id
_entity_poly.type
_entity_poly.pdbx_seq_one_letter_code
_entity_poly.pdbx_strand_id
1 'polypeptide(L)'
;MSQILITEPIFKRQDTQAISIERANMLREMRRRRVAKRKLKKVPLFAVEEMQTEFPGYTYDDFVADVTRKSRKGKSFRRPKKKAFDWPRIYEELPDLVGKMFNRKPTSFCLKMKVKANNGDHILLIVKVNSIYYGEYGEGKLRTETLIKLLKGNSKDFLNHPAVLFFEQNNNLNNT
;
A
#
# COMPACT_ATOMS: atom_id res chain seq x y z
N MET A 1 -19.65 40.41 -22.92
CA MET A 1 -18.27 40.48 -22.42
C MET A 1 -17.92 39.16 -21.77
N SER A 2 -17.17 38.32 -22.47
CA SER A 2 -16.76 36.97 -22.06
C SER A 2 -15.61 37.04 -21.06
N GLN A 3 -15.75 36.39 -19.89
CA GLN A 3 -14.68 36.21 -18.92
C GLN A 3 -14.12 34.80 -19.05
N ILE A 4 -12.83 34.68 -19.38
CA ILE A 4 -12.08 33.43 -19.29
C ILE A 4 -11.41 33.42 -17.91
N LEU A 5 -11.90 32.57 -17.02
CA LEU A 5 -11.24 32.25 -15.76
C LEU A 5 -10.13 31.24 -16.03
N ILE A 6 -8.90 31.73 -16.19
CA ILE A 6 -7.71 30.87 -16.12
C ILE A 6 -7.34 30.76 -14.65
N THR A 7 -7.75 29.67 -14.00
CA THR A 7 -7.20 29.29 -12.71
C THR A 7 -5.84 28.64 -12.95
N GLU A 8 -4.77 29.37 -12.61
CA GLU A 8 -3.45 28.76 -12.54
C GLU A 8 -3.46 27.63 -11.50
N PRO A 9 -2.81 26.48 -11.76
CA PRO A 9 -2.68 25.46 -10.74
C PRO A 9 -1.86 26.03 -9.58
N ILE A 10 -2.42 25.97 -8.38
CA ILE A 10 -1.74 26.25 -7.12
C ILE A 10 -0.49 25.37 -7.07
N PHE A 11 0.65 25.93 -7.48
CA PHE A 11 1.92 25.25 -7.40
C PHE A 11 2.20 24.93 -5.95
N LYS A 12 2.24 23.65 -5.64
CA LYS A 12 2.65 23.09 -4.35
C LYS A 12 3.94 23.77 -3.90
N ARG A 13 3.89 24.51 -2.79
CA ARG A 13 5.09 24.75 -1.99
C ARG A 13 5.57 23.39 -1.51
N GLN A 14 6.60 22.86 -2.18
CA GLN A 14 7.40 21.80 -1.61
C GLN A 14 8.08 22.41 -0.39
N ASP A 15 7.77 21.91 0.79
CA ASP A 15 8.61 22.15 1.95
C ASP A 15 9.98 21.56 1.63
N THR A 16 10.87 22.40 1.10
CA THR A 16 12.28 22.10 0.89
C THR A 16 12.88 21.97 2.28
N GLN A 17 12.78 20.79 2.88
CA GLN A 17 13.60 20.44 4.03
C GLN A 17 15.05 20.64 3.60
N ALA A 18 15.72 21.65 4.18
CA ALA A 18 17.12 21.92 3.91
C ALA A 18 17.94 20.70 4.36
N ILE A 19 18.42 19.92 3.38
CA ILE A 19 19.28 18.76 3.61
C ILE A 19 20.72 19.29 3.71
N SER A 20 21.47 18.83 4.71
CA SER A 20 22.90 19.15 4.81
C SER A 20 23.66 18.69 3.56
N ILE A 21 24.70 19.42 3.17
CA ILE A 21 25.54 19.11 2.00
C ILE A 21 26.07 17.67 2.09
N GLU A 22 26.48 17.24 3.28
CA GLU A 22 26.94 15.87 3.56
C GLU A 22 25.87 14.82 3.22
N ARG A 23 24.63 15.07 3.64
CA ARG A 23 23.52 14.15 3.38
C ARG A 23 23.15 14.13 1.90
N ALA A 24 23.25 15.25 1.19
CA ALA A 24 23.05 15.30 -0.25
C ALA A 24 24.13 14.50 -1.00
N ASN A 25 25.40 14.62 -0.61
CA ASN A 25 26.51 13.85 -1.19
C ASN A 25 26.35 12.34 -0.93
N MET A 26 26.00 11.96 0.29
CA MET A 26 25.71 10.57 0.65
C MET A 26 24.56 9.98 -0.21
N LEU A 27 23.48 10.73 -0.43
CA LEU A 27 22.36 10.30 -1.28
C LEU A 27 22.78 10.14 -2.75
N ARG A 28 23.60 11.07 -3.28
CA ARG A 28 24.15 10.99 -4.65
C ARG A 28 25.01 9.74 -4.83
N GLU A 29 25.92 9.47 -3.91
CA GLU A 29 26.74 8.25 -3.93
C GLU A 29 25.89 6.96 -3.87
N MET A 30 24.87 6.94 -3.02
CA MET A 30 23.95 5.80 -2.93
C MET A 30 23.13 5.60 -4.20
N ARG A 31 22.74 6.68 -4.89
CA ARG A 31 22.09 6.60 -6.20
C ARG A 31 23.06 6.04 -7.23
N ARG A 32 24.26 6.63 -7.36
CA ARG A 32 25.31 6.21 -8.29
C ARG A 32 25.58 4.71 -8.22
N ARG A 33 25.82 4.19 -7.01
CA ARG A 33 26.02 2.74 -6.77
C ARG A 33 24.86 1.87 -7.23
N ARG A 34 23.63 2.29 -6.95
CA ARG A 34 22.43 1.52 -7.33
C ARG A 34 22.27 1.48 -8.84
N VAL A 35 22.54 2.60 -9.52
CA VAL A 35 22.48 2.68 -10.98
C VAL A 35 23.58 1.81 -11.59
N ALA A 36 24.83 1.91 -11.13
CA ALA A 36 25.95 1.09 -11.62
C ALA A 36 25.63 -0.42 -11.57
N LYS A 37 25.15 -0.91 -10.42
CA LYS A 37 24.75 -2.33 -10.27
C LYS A 37 23.56 -2.71 -11.15
N ARG A 38 22.66 -1.78 -11.46
CA ARG A 38 21.52 -2.02 -12.35
C ARG A 38 21.95 -2.05 -13.81
N LYS A 39 22.82 -1.13 -14.23
CA LYS A 39 23.38 -1.07 -15.58
C LYS A 39 24.21 -2.32 -15.87
N LEU A 40 25.07 -2.75 -14.94
CA LEU A 40 25.82 -4.02 -15.07
C LEU A 40 24.91 -5.22 -15.35
N LYS A 41 23.74 -5.28 -14.69
CA LYS A 41 22.79 -6.40 -14.90
C LYS A 41 22.03 -6.31 -16.21
N LYS A 42 21.72 -5.09 -16.68
CA LYS A 42 20.87 -4.88 -17.85
C LYS A 42 21.69 -4.84 -19.15
N VAL A 43 22.84 -4.18 -19.12
CA VAL A 43 23.71 -3.91 -20.26
C VAL A 43 25.17 -4.00 -19.78
N PRO A 44 25.73 -5.20 -19.55
CA PRO A 44 27.04 -5.38 -18.92
C PRO A 44 28.19 -4.79 -19.75
N LEU A 45 28.14 -4.96 -21.07
CA LEU A 45 29.24 -4.56 -21.98
C LEU A 45 29.39 -3.04 -22.11
N PHE A 46 28.29 -2.30 -21.98
CA PHE A 46 28.27 -0.83 -22.12
C PHE A 46 27.92 -0.13 -20.81
N ALA A 47 28.09 -0.82 -19.68
CA ALA A 47 27.59 -0.34 -18.40
C ALA A 47 28.26 0.96 -17.94
N VAL A 48 29.51 1.19 -18.34
CA VAL A 48 30.31 2.37 -17.94
C VAL A 48 29.93 3.58 -18.78
N GLU A 49 29.78 3.40 -20.09
CA GLU A 49 29.33 4.41 -21.04
C GLU A 49 27.91 4.87 -20.67
N GLU A 50 27.03 3.92 -20.36
CA GLU A 50 25.68 4.18 -19.85
C GLU A 50 25.64 4.84 -18.47
N MET A 51 26.71 4.72 -17.69
CA MET A 51 26.87 5.44 -16.42
C MET A 51 27.39 6.86 -16.65
N GLN A 52 28.25 7.07 -17.64
CA GLN A 52 28.79 8.39 -18.00
C GLN A 52 27.72 9.34 -18.54
N THR A 53 26.68 8.81 -19.20
CA THR A 53 25.53 9.62 -19.63
C THR A 53 24.71 10.16 -18.44
N GLU A 54 24.59 9.40 -17.34
CA GLU A 54 23.82 9.80 -16.15
C GLU A 54 24.70 10.52 -15.10
N PHE A 55 26.01 10.24 -15.09
CA PHE A 55 27.01 10.79 -14.17
C PHE A 55 28.25 11.23 -14.97
N PRO A 56 28.29 12.49 -15.45
CA PRO A 56 29.44 13.01 -16.19
C PRO A 56 30.74 12.89 -15.37
N GLY A 57 31.82 12.44 -16.01
CA GLY A 57 33.11 12.22 -15.36
C GLY A 57 33.25 10.91 -14.60
N TYR A 58 32.25 10.01 -14.67
CA TYR A 58 32.34 8.69 -14.05
C TYR A 58 33.37 7.80 -14.74
N THR A 59 34.28 7.22 -13.95
CA THR A 59 35.40 6.43 -14.47
C THR A 59 35.15 4.92 -14.39
N TYR A 60 35.97 4.15 -15.10
CA TYR A 60 35.96 2.68 -14.98
C TYR A 60 36.29 2.23 -13.55
N ASP A 61 37.26 2.87 -12.91
CA ASP A 61 37.67 2.54 -11.54
C ASP A 61 36.54 2.79 -10.54
N ASP A 62 35.79 3.90 -10.70
CA ASP A 62 34.59 4.17 -9.90
C ASP A 62 33.53 3.07 -10.08
N PHE A 63 33.35 2.60 -11.32
CA PHE A 63 32.39 1.54 -11.64
C PHE A 63 32.77 0.23 -10.94
N VAL A 64 34.04 -0.19 -11.03
CA VAL A 64 34.53 -1.39 -10.37
C VAL A 64 34.36 -1.26 -8.85
N ALA A 65 34.72 -0.13 -8.26
CA ALA A 65 34.56 0.11 -6.82
C ALA A 65 33.09 0.04 -6.37
N ASP A 66 32.17 0.66 -7.12
CA ASP A 66 30.75 0.71 -6.78
C ASP A 66 30.06 -0.67 -6.93
N VAL A 67 30.47 -1.47 -7.92
CA VAL A 67 29.92 -2.80 -8.19
C VAL A 67 30.45 -3.83 -7.20
N THR A 68 31.77 -3.87 -6.99
CA THR A 68 32.45 -4.86 -6.14
C THR A 68 32.18 -4.65 -4.65
N ARG A 69 31.81 -3.42 -4.25
CA ARG A 69 31.42 -3.14 -2.87
C ARG A 69 30.28 -4.05 -2.43
N LYS A 70 30.60 -4.98 -1.54
CA LYS A 70 29.61 -5.81 -0.85
C LYS A 70 28.70 -4.86 -0.05
N SER A 71 27.42 -4.80 -0.42
CA SER A 71 26.44 -4.22 0.50
C SER A 71 26.50 -5.08 1.75
N ARG A 72 26.90 -4.52 2.89
CA ARG A 72 26.68 -5.21 4.17
C ARG A 72 25.22 -5.63 4.14
N LYS A 73 24.96 -6.94 4.10
CA LYS A 73 23.61 -7.50 4.26
C LYS A 73 23.21 -7.19 5.69
N GLY A 74 22.85 -5.94 5.96
CA GLY A 74 21.97 -5.66 7.06
C GLY A 74 20.73 -6.45 6.73
N LYS A 75 20.52 -7.57 7.44
CA LYS A 75 19.18 -8.10 7.61
C LYS A 75 18.42 -6.89 8.12
N SER A 76 17.70 -6.18 7.26
CA SER A 76 16.70 -5.27 7.79
C SER A 76 15.77 -6.24 8.50
N PHE A 77 15.79 -6.21 9.83
CA PHE A 77 14.72 -6.83 10.58
C PHE A 77 13.49 -6.15 10.01
N ARG A 78 12.76 -6.87 9.15
CA ARG A 78 11.48 -6.41 8.65
C ARG A 78 10.71 -6.14 9.93
N ARG A 79 10.55 -4.86 10.29
CA ARG A 79 9.78 -4.49 11.46
C ARG A 79 8.46 -5.25 11.30
N PRO A 80 8.07 -6.09 12.27
CA PRO A 80 6.83 -6.85 12.13
C PRO A 80 5.76 -5.82 11.81
N LYS A 81 5.08 -6.01 10.67
CA LYS A 81 3.98 -5.12 10.29
C LYS A 81 3.03 -5.15 11.48
N LYS A 82 2.79 -4.00 12.11
CA LYS A 82 1.81 -3.90 13.20
C LYS A 82 0.52 -4.52 12.65
N LYS A 83 0.06 -5.60 13.29
CA LYS A 83 -1.24 -6.19 12.96
C LYS A 83 -2.27 -5.09 13.17
N ALA A 84 -3.13 -4.91 12.18
CA ALA A 84 -4.02 -3.76 12.17
C ALA A 84 -5.30 -4.01 12.98
N PHE A 85 -5.63 -5.28 13.23
CA PHE A 85 -6.61 -5.73 14.23
C PHE A 85 -5.98 -6.73 15.20
N ASP A 86 -6.53 -6.76 16.40
CA ASP A 86 -6.20 -7.76 17.42
C ASP A 86 -7.05 -9.03 17.18
N TRP A 87 -6.54 -9.87 16.27
CA TRP A 87 -7.23 -11.08 15.82
C TRP A 87 -7.52 -12.12 16.92
N PRO A 88 -6.58 -12.40 17.84
CA PRO A 88 -6.87 -13.25 19.00
C PRO A 88 -8.13 -12.79 19.75
N ARG A 89 -8.20 -11.50 20.09
CA ARG A 89 -9.38 -10.93 20.79
C ARG A 89 -10.66 -11.05 19.98
N ILE A 90 -10.62 -10.81 18.67
CA ILE A 90 -11.81 -10.95 17.80
C ILE A 90 -12.29 -12.42 17.76
N TYR A 91 -11.37 -13.38 17.71
CA TYR A 91 -11.71 -14.81 17.70
C TYR A 91 -12.38 -15.25 19.00
N GLU A 92 -11.86 -14.79 20.14
CA GLU A 92 -12.47 -15.05 21.46
C GLU A 92 -13.87 -14.44 21.57
N GLU A 93 -14.06 -13.22 21.08
CA GLU A 93 -15.32 -12.51 21.22
C GLU A 93 -16.39 -12.88 20.17
N LEU A 94 -16.00 -13.39 19.00
CA LEU A 94 -16.87 -13.64 17.84
C LEU A 94 -16.46 -14.92 17.05
N PRO A 95 -16.40 -16.11 17.69
CA PRO A 95 -15.85 -17.32 17.05
C PRO A 95 -16.64 -17.77 15.82
N ASP A 96 -17.98 -17.77 15.89
CA ASP A 96 -18.86 -18.24 14.80
C ASP A 96 -18.79 -17.36 13.55
N LEU A 97 -18.58 -16.07 13.75
CA LEU A 97 -18.45 -15.11 12.66
C LEU A 97 -17.08 -15.26 12.00
N VAL A 98 -16.01 -15.38 12.79
CA VAL A 98 -14.66 -15.60 12.26
C VAL A 98 -14.57 -16.89 11.46
N GLY A 99 -15.27 -17.95 11.88
CA GLY A 99 -15.37 -19.20 11.12
C GLY A 99 -15.97 -19.03 9.72
N LYS A 100 -16.81 -18.01 9.51
CA LYS A 100 -17.43 -17.66 8.21
C LYS A 100 -16.60 -16.66 7.38
N MET A 101 -15.53 -16.11 7.95
CA MET A 101 -14.70 -15.08 7.32
C MET A 101 -13.53 -15.69 6.55
N PHE A 102 -13.21 -15.11 5.39
CA PHE A 102 -12.03 -15.48 4.63
C PHE A 102 -10.91 -14.45 4.87
N ASN A 103 -9.85 -14.86 5.57
CA ASN A 103 -8.72 -13.97 5.86
C ASN A 103 -7.64 -14.08 4.78
N ARG A 104 -7.58 -13.10 3.86
CA ARG A 104 -6.55 -13.06 2.81
C ARG A 104 -5.23 -12.46 3.30
N LYS A 105 -5.28 -11.50 4.23
CA LYS A 105 -4.09 -10.80 4.78
C LYS A 105 -4.39 -10.32 6.21
N PRO A 106 -3.40 -10.22 7.11
CA PRO A 106 -3.61 -9.78 8.51
C PRO A 106 -4.27 -8.40 8.68
N THR A 107 -4.32 -7.59 7.62
CA THR A 107 -4.86 -6.23 7.60
C THR A 107 -6.21 -6.13 6.89
N SER A 108 -6.66 -7.19 6.20
CA SER A 108 -7.87 -7.18 5.38
C SER A 108 -8.54 -8.55 5.43
N PHE A 109 -9.79 -8.55 5.87
CA PHE A 109 -10.65 -9.73 5.81
C PHE A 109 -11.80 -9.51 4.84
N CYS A 110 -12.29 -10.60 4.28
CA CYS A 110 -13.50 -10.63 3.46
C CYS A 110 -14.54 -11.49 4.19
N LEU A 111 -15.66 -10.91 4.59
CA LEU A 111 -16.82 -11.64 5.08
C LEU A 111 -17.75 -11.90 3.89
N LYS A 112 -18.24 -13.13 3.76
CA LYS A 112 -19.27 -13.47 2.76
C LYS A 112 -20.61 -13.54 3.48
N MET A 113 -21.57 -12.72 3.07
CA MET A 113 -22.91 -12.70 3.65
C MET A 113 -23.95 -12.93 2.56
N LYS A 114 -24.97 -13.75 2.86
CA LYS A 114 -26.19 -13.80 2.04
C LYS A 114 -27.17 -12.77 2.60
N VAL A 115 -27.61 -11.83 1.78
CA VAL A 115 -28.57 -10.79 2.19
C VAL A 115 -29.77 -10.84 1.25
N LYS A 116 -30.97 -10.64 1.79
CA LYS A 116 -32.21 -10.55 1.00
C LYS A 116 -32.23 -9.20 0.28
N ALA A 117 -32.27 -9.24 -1.04
CA ALA A 117 -32.45 -8.09 -1.90
C ALA A 117 -33.86 -7.52 -1.72
N ASN A 118 -34.05 -6.25 -2.10
CA ASN A 118 -35.37 -5.60 -2.12
C ASN A 118 -36.37 -6.36 -3.00
N ASN A 119 -35.88 -7.11 -4.00
CA ASN A 119 -36.69 -7.87 -4.95
C ASN A 119 -37.04 -9.29 -4.46
N GLY A 120 -36.62 -9.68 -3.25
CA GLY A 120 -36.88 -11.01 -2.68
C GLY A 120 -35.78 -12.05 -2.90
N ASP A 121 -34.87 -11.83 -3.85
CA ASP A 121 -33.73 -12.71 -4.13
C ASP A 121 -32.63 -12.63 -3.07
N HIS A 122 -31.86 -13.70 -2.88
CA HIS A 122 -30.70 -13.71 -2.00
C HIS A 122 -29.42 -13.40 -2.77
N ILE A 123 -28.75 -12.29 -2.44
CA ILE A 123 -27.50 -11.86 -3.06
C ILE A 123 -26.32 -12.20 -2.15
N LEU A 124 -25.18 -12.57 -2.75
CA LEU A 124 -23.91 -12.76 -2.03
C LEU A 124 -23.15 -11.43 -1.97
N LEU A 125 -23.02 -10.88 -0.76
CA LEU A 125 -22.19 -9.71 -0.49
C LEU A 125 -20.82 -10.14 0.01
N ILE A 126 -19.78 -9.70 -0.69
CA ILE A 126 -18.40 -9.75 -0.17
C ILE A 126 -18.13 -8.42 0.52
N VAL A 127 -17.99 -8.49 1.84
CA VAL A 127 -17.69 -7.33 2.69
C VAL A 127 -16.21 -7.33 3.02
N LYS A 128 -15.47 -6.35 2.51
CA LYS A 128 -14.05 -6.16 2.81
C LYS A 128 -13.89 -5.03 3.81
N VAL A 129 -13.23 -5.33 4.92
CA VAL A 129 -12.97 -4.34 5.96
C VAL A 129 -11.49 -3.94 5.94
N ASN A 130 -11.26 -2.64 5.83
CA ASN A 130 -9.93 -2.07 5.85
C ASN A 130 -9.64 -1.47 7.23
N SER A 131 -8.43 -1.73 7.71
CA SER A 131 -7.90 -1.21 8.98
C SER A 131 -6.91 -0.06 8.77
N ILE A 132 -6.56 0.22 7.51
CA ILE A 132 -5.52 1.15 7.11
C ILE A 132 -6.08 2.07 6.02
N TYR A 133 -5.74 3.36 6.13
CA TYR A 133 -6.02 4.46 5.22
C TYR A 133 -6.06 4.07 3.74
N TYR A 134 -7.14 4.46 3.06
CA TYR A 134 -7.15 4.70 1.63
C TYR A 134 -7.83 6.07 1.40
N GLY A 135 -7.08 7.05 0.93
CA GLY A 135 -7.56 8.41 0.62
C GLY A 135 -6.84 9.53 1.40
N GLU A 136 -6.83 10.74 0.82
CA GLU A 136 -6.15 11.94 1.34
C GLU A 136 -6.68 12.41 2.72
N TYR A 137 -7.87 11.96 3.14
CA TYR A 137 -8.58 12.49 4.32
C TYR A 137 -8.84 11.50 5.47
N GLY A 138 -8.25 10.30 5.50
CA GLY A 138 -8.22 9.52 6.75
C GLY A 138 -9.54 9.18 7.47
N GLU A 139 -10.70 9.24 6.82
CA GLU A 139 -12.02 9.09 7.48
C GLU A 139 -12.46 7.64 7.76
N GLY A 140 -11.64 6.64 7.44
CA GLY A 140 -12.06 5.23 7.46
C GLY A 140 -11.29 4.30 8.40
N LYS A 141 -10.83 4.75 9.58
CA LYS A 141 -10.12 3.87 10.50
C LYS A 141 -11.08 3.12 11.42
N LEU A 142 -11.20 1.80 11.22
CA LEU A 142 -11.90 0.94 12.16
C LEU A 142 -10.92 0.35 13.19
N ARG A 143 -11.16 0.59 14.48
CA ARG A 143 -10.42 -0.05 15.58
C ARG A 143 -11.01 -1.42 15.91
N THR A 144 -10.22 -2.31 16.52
CA THR A 144 -10.68 -3.65 16.91
C THR A 144 -11.95 -3.61 17.77
N GLU A 145 -12.00 -2.72 18.76
CA GLU A 145 -13.15 -2.60 19.66
C GLU A 145 -14.41 -2.12 18.94
N THR A 146 -14.27 -1.15 18.05
CA THR A 146 -15.38 -0.65 17.22
C THR A 146 -15.87 -1.73 16.27
N LEU A 147 -14.95 -2.48 15.65
CA LEU A 147 -15.30 -3.59 14.78
C LEU A 147 -16.12 -4.64 15.53
N ILE A 148 -15.66 -5.06 16.71
CA ILE A 148 -16.36 -6.03 17.55
C ILE A 148 -17.74 -5.53 17.92
N LYS A 149 -17.87 -4.26 18.35
CA LYS A 149 -19.17 -3.65 18.68
C LYS A 149 -20.13 -3.64 17.50
N LEU A 150 -19.67 -3.23 16.32
CA LEU A 150 -20.49 -3.20 15.10
C LEU A 150 -20.95 -4.60 14.68
N LEU A 151 -20.08 -5.61 14.83
CA LEU A 151 -20.39 -6.98 14.47
C LEU A 151 -21.27 -7.72 15.50
N LYS A 152 -21.16 -7.38 16.79
CA LYS A 152 -22.08 -7.86 17.84
C LYS A 152 -23.43 -7.15 17.78
N GLY A 153 -23.44 -5.90 17.32
CA GLY A 153 -24.62 -5.04 17.25
C GLY A 153 -25.43 -5.23 15.97
N ASN A 154 -26.05 -4.13 15.54
CA ASN A 154 -26.90 -4.11 14.35
C ASN A 154 -26.05 -4.22 13.07
N SER A 155 -26.36 -5.22 12.24
CA SER A 155 -25.69 -5.43 10.95
C SER A 155 -25.79 -4.22 10.02
N LYS A 156 -26.83 -3.39 10.15
CA LYS A 156 -27.00 -2.16 9.38
C LYS A 156 -25.90 -1.13 9.65
N ASP A 157 -25.52 -0.94 10.91
CA ASP A 157 -24.51 0.05 11.30
C ASP A 157 -23.12 -0.40 10.84
N PHE A 158 -22.87 -1.70 10.87
CA PHE A 158 -21.67 -2.29 10.30
C PHE A 158 -21.57 -2.04 8.79
N LEU A 159 -22.66 -2.27 8.05
CA LEU A 159 -22.69 -2.09 6.59
C LEU A 159 -22.51 -0.64 6.15
N ASN A 160 -22.94 0.32 6.97
CA ASN A 160 -22.85 1.76 6.66
C ASN A 160 -21.52 2.41 7.08
N HIS A 161 -20.61 1.66 7.72
CA HIS A 161 -19.38 2.25 8.24
C HIS A 161 -18.38 2.56 7.10
N PRO A 162 -17.70 3.73 7.09
CA PRO A 162 -16.83 4.17 5.97
C PRO A 162 -15.63 3.26 5.68
N ALA A 163 -15.21 2.47 6.67
CA ALA A 163 -14.13 1.48 6.53
C ALA A 163 -14.56 0.15 5.87
N VAL A 164 -15.86 -0.01 5.62
CA VAL A 164 -16.48 -1.24 5.12
C VAL A 164 -16.81 -1.05 3.64
N LEU A 165 -16.23 -1.91 2.81
CA LEU A 165 -16.47 -1.93 1.37
C LEU A 165 -17.30 -3.15 1.02
N PHE A 166 -18.38 -2.94 0.26
CA PHE A 166 -19.25 -4.01 -0.22
C PHE A 166 -19.00 -4.24 -1.72
N PHE A 167 -18.97 -5.52 -2.10
CA PHE A 167 -18.97 -5.95 -3.48
C PHE A 167 -20.15 -6.91 -3.67
N GLU A 168 -21.01 -6.57 -4.60
CA GLU A 168 -22.08 -7.44 -5.05
C GLU A 168 -21.48 -8.48 -5.99
N GLN A 169 -21.56 -9.76 -5.62
CA GLN A 169 -21.30 -10.84 -6.56
C GLN A 169 -22.63 -11.35 -7.09
N ASN A 170 -22.96 -10.93 -8.31
CA ASN A 170 -23.99 -11.59 -9.09
C ASN A 170 -23.51 -13.01 -9.37
N ASN A 171 -24.30 -14.01 -8.97
CA ASN A 171 -24.06 -15.42 -9.27
C ASN A 171 -24.23 -15.75 -10.77
N ASN A 172 -23.99 -14.81 -11.68
CA ASN A 172 -23.73 -15.11 -13.09
C ASN A 172 -22.25 -15.48 -13.24
N LEU A 173 -21.81 -16.50 -12.49
CA LEU A 173 -20.77 -17.37 -13.00
C LEU A 173 -21.45 -18.17 -14.12
N ASN A 174 -21.37 -17.61 -15.33
CA ASN A 174 -21.66 -18.35 -16.54
C ASN A 174 -20.97 -19.72 -16.43
N ASN A 175 -21.78 -20.76 -16.51
CA ASN A 175 -21.33 -22.01 -17.12
C ASN A 175 -20.97 -21.68 -18.58
N THR A 176 -19.73 -21.27 -18.82
CA THR A 176 -19.06 -21.27 -20.13
C THR A 176 -17.59 -21.55 -19.92
#